data_AF-A0A396YQL3-F1
#
_entry.id   AF-A0A396YQL3-F1
#
_cell.length_a   1.000
_cell.length_b   1.000
_cell.length_c   1.000
_cell.angle_alpha   90.00
_cell.angle_beta   90.00
_cell.angle_gamma   90.00
#
_symmetry.space_group_name_H-M   'P 1'
#
loop_
_entity.id
_entity.type
_entity.pdbx_description
1 polymer ?
#
loop_
_entity_poly.entity_id
_entity_poly.type
_entity_poly.pdbx_seq_one_letter_code
_entity_poly.pdbx_strand_id
1 'polypeptide(L)'
;MTADDNLHLLFSKGENSRSPSRKDLARVIRTLKWILKINRMKWICHHCEYKNPIDLQNCAQCGNRKGPNVKTIDSASSIFQKFGKLGTIGWIFIILSGLGAIILAPILLINAISKVEGFASFLLLIGGFFGARSSAKSQFGPPANAIFIVFFSLMGVAIDQPGNYLYNLPLQLVCQDGTRPVRTVQVSHPLPERTDMTQVFTCSTSDGKEKTQIPLPKILGIRFLEYLILGGILLTFHKWNILRNNKRIVTGEERK
;
A
#
# COMPACT_ATOMS: atom_id res chain seq x y z
N MET A 1 -23.14 15.81 -15.69
CA MET A 1 -22.72 14.86 -16.74
C MET A 1 -21.21 14.93 -16.87
N THR A 2 -20.50 14.00 -16.22
CA THR A 2 -19.05 13.97 -16.11
C THR A 2 -18.46 13.02 -17.15
N ALA A 3 -17.26 13.34 -17.65
CA ALA A 3 -16.61 12.63 -18.77
C ALA A 3 -16.31 11.14 -18.52
N ASP A 4 -16.49 10.65 -17.28
CA ASP A 4 -16.25 9.26 -16.90
C ASP A 4 -17.38 8.30 -17.34
N ASP A 5 -18.60 8.79 -17.55
CA ASP A 5 -19.74 7.92 -17.90
C ASP A 5 -19.69 7.38 -19.35
N ASN A 6 -18.87 7.99 -20.22
CA ASN A 6 -18.75 7.58 -21.62
C ASN A 6 -17.66 6.53 -21.89
N LEU A 7 -16.78 6.23 -20.92
CA LEU A 7 -15.69 5.27 -21.17
C LEU A 7 -16.13 3.81 -20.97
N HIS A 8 -17.18 3.57 -20.17
CA HIS A 8 -17.66 2.22 -19.87
C HIS A 8 -18.48 1.56 -20.99
N LEU A 9 -18.90 2.34 -22.00
CA LEU A 9 -19.73 1.85 -23.11
C LEU A 9 -18.94 1.27 -24.29
N LEU A 10 -17.60 1.31 -24.28
CA LEU A 10 -16.78 0.86 -25.41
C LEU A 10 -16.18 -0.55 -25.26
N PHE A 11 -16.32 -1.24 -24.13
CA PHE A 11 -15.58 -2.48 -23.87
C PHE A 11 -16.41 -3.71 -23.48
N SER A 12 -17.73 -3.69 -23.68
CA SER A 12 -18.60 -4.83 -23.32
C SER A 12 -19.43 -5.34 -24.49
N LYS A 13 -18.78 -6.02 -25.45
CA LYS A 13 -19.43 -7.06 -26.27
C LYS A 13 -18.39 -7.97 -26.93
N GLY A 14 -18.67 -9.27 -26.86
CA GLY A 14 -17.75 -10.37 -27.11
C GLY A 14 -17.24 -10.53 -28.54
N GLU A 15 -16.11 -11.23 -28.60
CA GLU A 15 -15.64 -12.16 -29.63
C GLU A 15 -16.08 -11.90 -31.08
N ASN A 16 -15.24 -11.17 -31.80
CA ASN A 16 -14.88 -11.53 -33.16
C ASN A 16 -13.53 -10.88 -33.50
N SER A 17 -12.51 -11.70 -33.74
CA SER A 17 -11.13 -11.30 -34.05
C SER A 17 -11.03 -10.64 -35.44
N ARG A 18 -11.63 -9.46 -35.60
CA ARG A 18 -11.34 -8.58 -36.73
C ARG A 18 -10.17 -7.69 -36.36
N SER A 19 -9.15 -7.71 -37.21
CA SER A 19 -8.01 -6.81 -37.08
C SER A 19 -8.52 -5.35 -37.01
N PRO A 20 -8.03 -4.56 -36.05
CA PRO A 20 -8.51 -3.20 -35.86
C PRO A 20 -8.27 -2.37 -37.12
N SER A 21 -9.34 -1.78 -37.66
CA SER A 21 -9.28 -0.95 -38.86
C SER A 21 -8.37 0.26 -38.61
N ARG A 22 -7.60 0.69 -39.62
CA ARG A 22 -6.77 1.92 -39.55
C ARG A 22 -7.53 3.13 -39.02
N LYS A 23 -8.85 3.18 -39.20
CA LYS A 23 -9.73 4.25 -38.71
C LYS A 23 -9.92 4.23 -37.19
N ASP A 24 -9.91 3.05 -36.56
CA ASP A 24 -10.06 2.89 -35.12
C ASP A 24 -8.75 3.26 -34.39
N LEU A 25 -7.60 2.91 -34.98
CA LEU A 25 -6.30 3.34 -34.48
C LEU A 25 -6.17 4.88 -34.50
N ALA A 26 -6.63 5.54 -35.56
CA ALA A 26 -6.61 7.00 -35.67
C ALA A 26 -7.56 7.69 -34.66
N ARG A 27 -8.63 7.02 -34.22
CA ARG A 27 -9.54 7.51 -33.18
C ARG A 27 -8.89 7.37 -31.80
N VAL A 28 -8.30 6.21 -31.50
CA VAL A 28 -7.57 5.96 -30.24
C VAL A 28 -6.37 6.91 -30.08
N ILE A 29 -5.59 7.14 -31.15
CA ILE A 29 -4.48 8.11 -31.13
C ILE A 29 -4.97 9.53 -30.87
N ARG A 30 -6.12 9.94 -31.42
CA ARG A 30 -6.71 11.26 -31.14
C ARG A 30 -7.16 11.39 -29.69
N THR A 31 -7.79 10.35 -29.13
CA THR A 31 -8.24 10.34 -27.74
C THR A 31 -7.04 10.34 -26.78
N LEU A 32 -5.99 9.55 -27.05
CA LEU A 32 -4.73 9.58 -26.30
C LEU A 32 -4.04 10.94 -26.37
N LYS A 33 -4.00 11.58 -27.55
CA LYS A 33 -3.43 12.92 -27.73
C LYS A 33 -4.24 13.99 -26.97
N TRP A 34 -5.55 13.81 -26.81
CA TRP A 34 -6.40 14.68 -26.01
C TRP A 34 -6.21 14.46 -24.50
N ILE A 35 -6.13 13.19 -24.05
CA ILE A 35 -5.87 12.83 -22.65
C ILE A 35 -4.49 13.31 -22.19
N LEU A 36 -3.45 13.13 -23.02
CA LEU A 36 -2.11 13.66 -22.74
C LEU A 36 -2.06 15.20 -22.72
N LYS A 37 -2.97 15.87 -23.44
CA LYS A 37 -3.09 17.33 -23.48
C LYS A 37 -3.82 17.91 -22.25
N ILE A 38 -4.51 17.09 -21.45
CA ILE A 38 -5.21 17.53 -20.22
C ILE A 38 -4.29 17.63 -19.01
N ASN A 39 -3.07 17.09 -19.08
CA ASN A 39 -2.02 17.33 -18.08
C ASN A 39 -1.28 18.65 -18.31
N ARG A 40 -1.99 19.67 -18.82
CA ARG A 40 -1.46 21.02 -18.96
C ARG A 40 -1.42 21.67 -17.58
N MET A 41 -0.20 22.02 -17.20
CA MET A 41 0.19 22.95 -16.14
C MET A 41 -0.98 23.82 -15.64
N LYS A 42 -1.26 23.76 -14.33
CA LYS A 42 -2.32 24.55 -13.70
C LYS A 42 -1.69 25.68 -12.89
N TRP A 43 -2.36 26.82 -12.88
CA TRP A 43 -1.94 28.00 -12.12
C TRP A 43 -2.94 28.31 -11.01
N ILE A 44 -2.43 28.69 -9.84
CA ILE A 44 -3.24 28.93 -8.65
C ILE A 44 -3.54 30.42 -8.55
N CYS A 45 -4.82 30.79 -8.47
CA CYS A 45 -5.23 32.18 -8.30
C CYS A 45 -4.76 32.73 -6.96
N HIS A 46 -4.09 33.88 -6.95
CA HIS A 46 -3.62 34.51 -5.71
C HIS A 46 -4.74 35.02 -4.81
N HIS A 47 -5.94 35.23 -5.35
CA HIS A 47 -7.06 35.79 -4.59
C HIS A 47 -7.94 34.73 -3.94
N CYS A 48 -8.28 33.66 -4.68
CA CYS A 48 -9.20 32.62 -4.21
C CYS A 48 -8.61 31.20 -4.22
N GLU A 49 -7.31 31.05 -4.51
CA GLU A 49 -6.59 29.77 -4.60
C GLU A 49 -7.15 28.74 -5.60
N TYR A 50 -8.09 29.16 -6.46
CA TYR A 50 -8.65 28.29 -7.47
C TYR A 50 -7.62 27.88 -8.53
N LYS A 51 -7.64 26.62 -8.95
CA LYS A 51 -6.70 26.04 -9.93
C LYS A 51 -7.23 26.25 -11.33
N ASN A 52 -6.61 27.17 -12.06
CA ASN A 52 -7.00 27.55 -13.41
C ASN A 52 -6.06 26.91 -14.45
N PRO A 53 -6.53 26.66 -15.68
CA PRO A 53 -5.65 26.20 -16.76
C PRO A 53 -4.73 27.35 -17.23
N ILE A 54 -3.50 27.03 -17.65
CA ILE A 54 -2.42 28.03 -17.91
C ILE A 54 -2.78 29.11 -18.93
N ASP A 55 -3.69 28.78 -19.86
CA ASP A 55 -4.20 29.60 -20.95
C ASP A 55 -5.26 30.62 -20.51
N LEU A 56 -5.91 30.44 -19.36
CA LEU A 56 -6.83 31.44 -18.81
C LEU A 56 -6.05 32.63 -18.22
N GLN A 57 -6.36 33.84 -18.72
CA GLN A 57 -5.80 35.10 -18.22
C GLN A 57 -6.48 35.60 -16.95
N ASN A 58 -7.71 35.17 -16.69
CA ASN A 58 -8.49 35.53 -15.51
C ASN A 58 -8.88 34.26 -14.76
N CYS A 59 -9.14 34.37 -13.47
CA CYS A 59 -9.60 33.24 -12.69
C CYS A 59 -11.06 32.91 -13.07
N ALA A 60 -11.33 31.64 -13.36
CA ALA A 60 -12.68 31.16 -13.67
C ALA A 60 -13.68 31.31 -12.50
N GLN A 61 -13.18 31.39 -11.25
CA GLN A 61 -14.03 31.47 -10.07
C GLN A 61 -14.22 32.91 -9.55
N CYS A 62 -13.17 33.73 -9.49
CA CYS A 62 -13.26 35.08 -8.93
C CYS A 62 -13.04 36.21 -9.95
N GLY A 63 -12.79 35.89 -11.23
CA GLY A 63 -12.55 36.88 -12.28
C GLY A 63 -11.21 37.62 -12.20
N ASN A 64 -10.45 37.51 -11.10
CA ASN A 64 -9.19 38.21 -10.95
C ASN A 64 -8.15 37.80 -12.00
N ARG A 65 -7.43 38.80 -12.49
CA ARG A 65 -6.42 38.63 -13.53
C ARG A 65 -5.22 37.84 -12.99
N LYS A 66 -4.63 37.01 -13.86
CA LYS A 66 -3.42 36.24 -13.62
C LYS A 66 -2.26 37.20 -13.36
N GLY A 67 -1.73 37.19 -12.14
CA GLY A 67 -0.56 37.99 -11.78
C GLY A 67 0.74 37.49 -12.44
N PRO A 68 1.78 38.33 -12.54
CA PRO A 68 3.06 37.97 -13.14
C PRO A 68 3.81 36.86 -12.37
N ASN A 69 3.56 36.72 -11.06
CA ASN A 69 4.23 35.76 -10.17
C ASN A 69 3.28 34.64 -9.68
N VAL A 70 2.47 34.10 -10.58
CA VAL A 70 1.49 33.07 -10.22
C VAL A 70 2.15 31.72 -9.94
N LYS A 71 1.77 31.08 -8.82
CA LYS A 71 2.22 29.73 -8.47
C LYS A 71 1.66 28.72 -9.46
N THR A 72 2.51 28.06 -10.23
CA THR A 72 2.13 26.90 -11.04
C THR A 72 2.33 25.61 -10.23
N ILE A 73 1.49 24.61 -10.46
CA ILE A 73 1.53 23.32 -9.75
C ILE A 73 2.72 22.45 -10.18
N ASP A 74 3.54 22.93 -11.12
CA ASP A 74 4.71 22.22 -11.63
C ASP A 74 5.89 22.18 -10.63
N SER A 75 5.70 22.55 -9.37
CA SER A 75 6.73 22.49 -8.32
C SER A 75 7.38 21.11 -8.15
N ALA A 76 6.70 20.01 -8.53
CA ALA A 76 7.33 18.68 -8.56
C ALA A 76 8.42 18.56 -9.65
N SER A 77 8.27 19.28 -10.77
CA SER A 77 9.30 19.36 -11.81
C SER A 77 10.47 20.26 -11.42
N SER A 78 10.32 21.16 -10.43
CA SER A 78 11.42 22.04 -9.99
C SER A 78 12.58 21.27 -9.34
N ILE A 79 12.27 20.15 -8.68
CA ILE A 79 13.27 19.28 -8.06
C ILE A 79 14.04 18.54 -9.17
N PHE A 80 13.34 17.90 -10.11
CA PHE A 80 13.96 17.18 -11.23
C PHE A 80 14.68 18.10 -12.24
N GLN A 81 14.21 19.33 -12.46
CA GLN A 81 14.90 20.31 -13.31
C GLN A 81 16.22 20.78 -12.70
N LYS A 82 16.32 20.86 -11.37
CA LYS A 82 17.61 21.12 -10.69
C LYS A 82 18.58 19.96 -10.86
N PHE A 83 18.10 18.72 -10.79
CA PHE A 83 18.93 17.53 -11.04
C PHE A 83 19.43 17.45 -12.49
N GLY A 84 18.64 17.90 -13.46
CA GLY A 84 19.06 17.95 -14.87
C GLY A 84 20.20 18.92 -15.18
N LYS A 85 20.48 19.89 -14.31
CA LYS A 85 21.62 20.83 -14.45
C LYS A 85 22.91 20.36 -13.78
N LEU A 86 22.90 19.21 -13.11
CA LEU A 86 24.11 18.64 -12.54
C LEU A 86 25.03 18.22 -13.68
N GLY A 87 26.28 18.67 -13.65
CA GLY A 87 27.32 18.18 -14.55
C GLY A 87 27.55 16.68 -14.38
N THR A 88 28.40 16.09 -15.23
CA THR A 88 28.66 14.64 -15.27
C THR A 88 28.97 14.04 -13.88
N ILE A 89 29.71 14.78 -13.03
CA ILE A 89 30.04 14.37 -11.66
C ILE A 89 28.79 14.15 -10.81
N GLY A 90 27.79 15.03 -10.88
CA GLY A 90 26.57 14.89 -10.09
C GLY A 90 25.74 13.67 -10.52
N TRP A 91 25.69 13.36 -11.81
CA TRP A 91 25.05 12.15 -12.31
C TRP A 91 25.74 10.88 -11.82
N ILE A 92 27.08 10.86 -11.77
CA ILE A 92 27.84 9.73 -11.21
C ILE A 92 27.44 9.49 -9.75
N PHE A 93 27.34 10.54 -8.92
CA PHE A 93 26.90 10.38 -7.53
C PHE A 93 25.47 9.90 -7.40
N ILE A 94 24.54 10.38 -8.24
CA ILE A 94 23.15 9.93 -8.23
C ILE A 94 23.07 8.43 -8.58
N ILE A 95 23.77 8.01 -9.62
CA ILE A 95 23.79 6.60 -10.04
C ILE A 95 24.44 5.74 -8.96
N LEU A 96 25.59 6.15 -8.42
CA LEU A 96 26.28 5.42 -7.37
C LEU A 96 25.44 5.32 -6.09
N SER A 97 24.79 6.42 -5.69
CA SER A 97 23.86 6.43 -4.55
C SER A 97 22.63 5.56 -4.80
N GLY A 98 22.10 5.55 -6.02
CA GLY A 98 20.98 4.69 -6.40
C GLY A 98 21.35 3.22 -6.33
N LEU A 99 22.50 2.85 -6.88
CA LEU A 99 23.03 1.49 -6.80
C LEU A 99 23.30 1.07 -5.34
N GLY A 100 23.93 1.95 -4.56
CA GLY A 100 24.15 1.76 -3.14
C GLY A 100 22.84 1.55 -2.37
N ALA A 101 21.82 2.36 -2.65
CA ALA A 101 20.50 2.22 -2.03
C ALA A 101 19.83 0.88 -2.40
N ILE A 102 19.92 0.44 -3.66
CA ILE A 102 19.36 -0.85 -4.10
C ILE A 102 20.00 -2.02 -3.37
N ILE A 103 21.31 -1.98 -3.13
CA ILE A 103 22.04 -3.04 -2.42
C ILE A 103 21.81 -2.96 -0.90
N LEU A 104 21.88 -1.75 -0.33
CA LEU A 104 21.82 -1.55 1.12
C LEU A 104 20.39 -1.67 1.67
N ALA A 105 19.38 -1.28 0.90
CA ALA A 105 17.98 -1.36 1.32
C ALA A 105 17.54 -2.78 1.74
N PRO A 106 17.74 -3.85 0.96
CA PRO A 106 17.35 -5.19 1.39
C PRO A 106 18.12 -5.66 2.63
N ILE A 107 19.41 -5.30 2.76
CA ILE A 107 20.22 -5.64 3.94
C ILE A 107 19.66 -4.94 5.18
N LEU A 108 19.42 -3.63 5.10
CA LEU A 108 18.83 -2.85 6.19
C LEU A 108 17.42 -3.33 6.51
N LEU A 109 16.64 -3.71 5.50
CA LEU A 109 15.29 -4.24 5.67
C LEU A 109 15.31 -5.56 6.44
N ILE A 110 16.19 -6.50 6.07
CA ILE A 110 16.36 -7.77 6.78
C ILE A 110 16.82 -7.53 8.22
N ASN A 111 17.79 -6.65 8.43
CA ASN A 111 18.28 -6.29 9.76
C ASN A 111 17.22 -5.58 10.62
N ALA A 112 16.38 -4.73 10.01
CA ALA A 112 15.27 -4.06 10.71
C ALA A 112 14.18 -5.07 11.08
N ILE A 113 13.80 -5.98 10.18
CA ILE A 113 12.83 -7.04 10.42
C ILE A 113 13.30 -7.97 11.55
N SER A 114 14.60 -8.26 11.64
CA SER A 114 15.13 -9.17 12.66
C SER A 114 15.31 -8.55 14.04
N LYS A 115 15.66 -7.26 14.12
CA LYS A 115 15.96 -6.59 15.41
C LYS A 115 14.82 -5.78 15.99
N VAL A 116 13.93 -5.22 15.15
CA VAL A 116 12.87 -4.33 15.61
C VAL A 116 11.57 -5.14 15.72
N GLU A 117 11.18 -5.43 16.97
CA GLU A 117 9.95 -6.17 17.25
C GLU A 117 8.72 -5.45 16.67
N GLY A 118 7.88 -6.19 15.96
CA GLY A 118 6.68 -5.65 15.32
C GLY A 118 6.91 -4.82 14.06
N PHE A 119 8.15 -4.62 13.59
CA PHE A 119 8.40 -3.90 12.34
C PHE A 119 7.82 -4.66 11.13
N ALA A 120 7.96 -5.99 11.12
CA ALA A 120 7.34 -6.87 10.15
C ALA A 120 5.81 -6.71 10.10
N SER A 121 5.15 -6.74 11.26
CA SER A 121 3.70 -6.59 11.38
C SER A 121 3.24 -5.19 10.94
N PHE A 122 4.02 -4.14 11.21
CA PHE A 122 3.76 -2.78 10.74
C PHE A 122 3.81 -2.67 9.21
N LEU A 123 4.85 -3.23 8.58
CA LEU A 123 4.95 -3.27 7.12
C LEU A 123 3.81 -4.07 6.49
N LEU A 124 3.47 -5.22 7.09
CA LEU A 124 2.32 -6.02 6.69
C LEU A 124 1.01 -5.24 6.82
N LEU A 125 0.82 -4.45 7.88
CA LEU A 125 -0.39 -3.65 8.06
C LEU A 125 -0.50 -2.56 6.98
N ILE A 126 0.60 -1.87 6.66
CA ILE A 126 0.62 -0.88 5.57
C ILE A 126 0.32 -1.55 4.23
N GLY A 127 1.03 -2.63 3.90
CA GLY A 127 0.83 -3.38 2.66
C GLY A 127 -0.59 -3.95 2.56
N GLY A 128 -1.09 -4.49 3.67
CA GLY A 128 -2.45 -5.02 3.82
C GLY A 128 -3.51 -3.94 3.65
N PHE A 129 -3.30 -2.73 4.16
CA PHE A 129 -4.22 -1.60 3.95
C PHE A 129 -4.34 -1.25 2.46
N PHE A 130 -3.22 -1.12 1.75
CA PHE A 130 -3.24 -0.86 0.30
C PHE A 130 -3.81 -2.05 -0.49
N GLY A 131 -3.48 -3.27 -0.09
CA GLY A 131 -4.01 -4.51 -0.68
C GLY A 131 -5.53 -4.62 -0.53
N ALA A 132 -6.06 -4.35 0.68
CA ALA A 132 -7.48 -4.34 0.97
C ALA A 132 -8.21 -3.26 0.16
N ARG A 133 -7.62 -2.05 0.07
CA ARG A 133 -8.14 -0.98 -0.78
C ARG A 133 -8.19 -1.38 -2.25
N SER A 134 -7.15 -2.03 -2.76
CA SER A 134 -7.08 -2.52 -4.14
C SER A 134 -8.14 -3.59 -4.39
N SER A 135 -8.21 -4.59 -3.50
CA SER A 135 -9.17 -5.69 -3.57
C SER A 135 -10.64 -5.20 -3.51
N ALA A 136 -10.95 -4.27 -2.60
CA ALA A 136 -12.28 -3.70 -2.46
C ALA A 136 -12.77 -2.92 -3.71
N LYS A 137 -11.85 -2.43 -4.54
CA LYS A 137 -12.14 -1.74 -5.81
C LYS A 137 -12.10 -2.64 -7.03
N SER A 138 -11.73 -3.91 -6.85
CA SER A 138 -11.55 -4.84 -7.95
C SER A 138 -12.89 -5.18 -8.63
N GLN A 139 -12.88 -5.26 -9.95
CA GLN A 139 -14.04 -5.71 -10.75
C GLN A 139 -14.35 -7.20 -10.53
N PHE A 140 -13.37 -7.97 -10.06
CA PHE A 140 -13.52 -9.40 -9.76
C PHE A 140 -14.38 -9.68 -8.52
N GLY A 141 -14.81 -8.66 -7.76
CA GLY A 141 -15.82 -8.81 -6.71
C GLY A 141 -15.41 -9.75 -5.54
N PRO A 142 -16.28 -10.68 -5.10
CA PRO A 142 -15.99 -11.58 -3.98
C PRO A 142 -14.73 -12.45 -4.12
N PRO A 143 -14.41 -13.05 -5.29
CA PRO A 143 -13.15 -13.77 -5.51
C PRO A 143 -11.89 -12.99 -5.14
N ALA A 144 -11.76 -11.73 -5.58
CA ALA A 144 -10.58 -10.92 -5.26
C ALA A 144 -10.42 -10.64 -3.76
N ASN A 145 -11.55 -10.53 -3.04
CA ASN A 145 -11.56 -10.37 -1.60
C ASN A 145 -11.06 -11.63 -0.87
N ALA A 146 -11.51 -12.81 -1.31
CA ALA A 146 -11.08 -14.08 -0.76
C ALA A 146 -9.57 -14.31 -0.98
N ILE A 147 -9.10 -14.08 -2.21
CA ILE A 147 -7.67 -14.17 -2.56
C ILE A 147 -6.85 -13.22 -1.67
N PHE A 148 -7.30 -11.97 -1.50
CA PHE A 148 -6.63 -11.01 -0.63
C PHE A 148 -6.52 -11.53 0.82
N ILE A 149 -7.62 -12.01 1.42
CA ILE A 149 -7.64 -12.49 2.80
C ILE A 149 -6.70 -13.69 2.97
N VAL A 150 -6.78 -14.69 2.09
CA VAL A 150 -5.94 -15.89 2.17
C VAL A 150 -4.47 -15.53 1.99
N PHE A 151 -4.14 -14.72 0.98
CA PHE A 151 -2.77 -14.29 0.73
C PHE A 151 -2.20 -13.47 1.89
N PHE A 152 -2.97 -12.50 2.39
CA PHE A 152 -2.58 -11.68 3.54
C PHE A 152 -2.34 -12.53 4.79
N SER A 153 -3.19 -13.53 5.03
CA SER A 153 -3.06 -14.42 6.19
C SER A 153 -1.82 -15.31 6.12
N LEU A 154 -1.56 -15.90 4.94
CA LEU A 154 -0.37 -16.72 4.72
C LEU A 154 0.92 -15.88 4.81
N MET A 155 0.93 -14.69 4.21
CA MET A 155 2.08 -13.78 4.29
C MET A 155 2.32 -13.28 5.71
N GLY A 156 1.24 -12.99 6.45
CA GLY A 156 1.32 -12.63 7.86
C GLY A 156 2.04 -13.70 8.69
N VAL A 157 1.62 -14.97 8.55
CA VAL A 157 2.24 -16.11 9.24
C VAL A 157 3.70 -16.31 8.82
N ALA A 158 4.01 -16.12 7.53
CA ALA A 158 5.36 -16.36 7.00
C ALA A 158 6.37 -15.27 7.42
N ILE A 159 5.93 -14.01 7.42
CA ILE A 159 6.79 -12.83 7.64
C ILE A 159 6.88 -12.48 9.13
N ASP A 160 5.78 -12.58 9.89
CA ASP A 160 5.77 -12.25 11.31
C ASP A 160 6.11 -13.45 12.19
N GLN A 161 7.29 -14.04 11.97
CA GLN A 161 7.84 -15.10 12.81
C GLN A 161 8.20 -14.63 14.23
N PRO A 162 8.84 -13.45 14.44
CA PRO A 162 9.11 -12.97 15.78
C PRO A 162 7.87 -12.52 16.57
N GLY A 163 6.83 -12.04 15.87
CA GLY A 163 5.69 -11.40 16.51
C GLY A 163 6.07 -10.04 17.11
N ASN A 164 5.06 -9.24 17.41
CA ASN A 164 5.14 -8.17 18.41
C ASN A 164 4.64 -8.73 19.75
N TYR A 165 5.00 -8.07 20.86
CA TYR A 165 4.35 -8.24 22.15
C TYR A 165 2.80 -8.29 22.04
N LEU A 166 2.21 -7.38 21.24
CA LEU A 166 0.76 -7.34 21.03
C LEU A 166 0.21 -8.58 20.31
N TYR A 167 0.90 -9.06 19.26
CA TYR A 167 0.53 -10.25 18.48
C TYR A 167 0.71 -11.56 19.28
N ASN A 168 1.42 -11.51 20.40
CA ASN A 168 1.57 -12.67 21.29
C ASN A 168 0.48 -12.73 22.37
N LEU A 169 -0.40 -11.72 22.47
CA LEU A 169 -1.50 -11.69 23.43
C LEU A 169 -2.47 -12.88 23.25
N PRO A 170 -2.88 -13.28 22.04
CA PRO A 170 -3.76 -14.43 21.86
C PRO A 170 -3.17 -15.76 22.34
N LEU A 171 -1.84 -15.88 22.46
CA LEU A 171 -1.19 -17.06 23.02
C LEU A 171 -1.43 -17.21 24.52
N GLN A 172 -1.82 -16.14 25.23
CA GLN A 172 -2.18 -16.22 26.65
C GLN A 172 -3.39 -17.14 26.86
N LEU A 173 -4.31 -17.21 25.88
CA LEU A 173 -5.49 -18.08 25.92
C LEU A 173 -5.15 -19.57 25.83
N VAL A 174 -3.91 -19.90 25.47
CA VAL A 174 -3.43 -21.29 25.35
C VAL A 174 -2.83 -21.80 26.66
N CYS A 175 -2.35 -20.88 27.49
CA CYS A 175 -1.70 -21.18 28.76
C CYS A 175 -2.76 -21.44 29.84
N GLN A 176 -2.44 -22.32 30.81
CA GLN A 176 -3.31 -22.59 31.95
C GLN A 176 -3.36 -21.37 32.89
N ASP A 177 -4.45 -21.26 33.66
CA ASP A 177 -4.63 -20.17 34.63
C ASP A 177 -3.41 -20.04 35.55
N GLY A 178 -2.91 -18.82 35.72
CA GLY A 178 -1.71 -18.54 36.53
C GLY A 178 -0.37 -18.69 35.82
N THR A 179 -0.35 -19.13 34.55
CA THR A 179 0.87 -19.19 33.72
C THR A 179 0.90 -18.07 32.68
N ARG A 180 2.10 -17.64 32.26
CA ARG A 180 2.29 -16.62 31.22
C ARG A 180 3.13 -17.18 30.07
N PRO A 181 2.82 -16.81 28.81
CA PRO A 181 3.65 -17.20 27.68
C PRO A 181 4.98 -16.44 27.75
N VAL A 182 6.07 -17.19 27.85
CA VAL A 182 7.44 -16.69 27.75
C VAL A 182 8.00 -17.12 26.41
N ARG A 183 8.52 -16.15 25.67
CA ARG A 183 9.20 -16.35 24.39
C ARG A 183 10.69 -16.50 24.66
N THR A 184 11.27 -17.59 24.21
CA THR A 184 12.72 -17.81 24.22
C THR A 184 13.20 -18.03 22.79
N VAL A 185 14.24 -17.32 22.38
CA VAL A 185 14.92 -17.58 21.10
C VAL A 185 15.93 -18.68 21.34
N GLN A 186 15.70 -19.85 20.75
CA GLN A 186 16.64 -20.94 20.76
C GLN A 186 17.52 -20.83 19.52
N VAL A 187 18.81 -20.59 19.74
CA VAL A 187 19.81 -20.59 18.67
C VAL A 187 20.39 -21.99 18.59
N SER A 188 20.20 -22.67 17.47
CA SER A 188 20.77 -24.00 17.20
C SER A 188 21.76 -23.93 16.03
N HIS A 189 22.77 -24.79 16.08
CA HIS A 189 23.77 -24.94 15.03
C HIS A 189 23.72 -26.39 14.51
N PRO A 190 22.67 -26.76 13.75
CA PRO A 190 22.51 -28.14 13.30
C PRO A 190 23.58 -28.58 12.29
N LEU A 191 24.23 -27.62 11.62
CA LEU A 191 25.30 -27.83 10.65
C LEU A 191 26.41 -26.77 10.86
N PRO A 192 27.68 -27.07 10.52
CA PRO A 192 28.72 -26.04 10.50
C PRO A 192 28.32 -24.89 9.58
N GLU A 193 28.61 -23.65 9.99
CA GLU A 193 28.28 -22.40 9.28
C GLU A 193 26.78 -22.06 9.15
N ARG A 194 25.88 -22.86 9.76
CA ARG A 194 24.45 -22.58 9.79
C ARG A 194 23.97 -22.27 11.21
N THR A 195 23.47 -21.05 11.40
CA THR A 195 22.80 -20.63 12.64
C THR A 195 21.30 -20.57 12.39
N ASP A 196 20.56 -21.51 12.99
CA ASP A 196 19.10 -21.50 12.95
C ASP A 196 18.57 -20.84 14.23
N MET A 197 17.76 -19.81 14.07
CA MET A 197 17.08 -19.15 15.18
C MET A 197 15.63 -19.60 15.19
N THR A 198 15.27 -20.47 16.14
CA THR A 198 13.88 -20.91 16.33
C THR A 198 13.30 -20.22 17.55
N GLN A 199 12.01 -19.93 17.49
CA GLN A 199 11.31 -19.31 18.61
C GLN A 199 10.47 -20.34 19.32
N VAL A 200 10.72 -20.48 20.61
CA VAL A 200 10.02 -21.41 21.47
C VAL A 200 9.15 -20.61 22.42
N PHE A 201 7.85 -20.90 22.40
CA PHE A 201 6.89 -20.34 23.34
C PHE A 201 6.61 -21.37 24.42
N THR A 202 6.88 -21.02 25.67
CA THR A 202 6.61 -21.86 26.84
C THR A 202 5.67 -21.14 27.78
N CYS A 203 4.66 -21.83 28.32
CA CYS A 203 3.87 -21.29 29.43
C CYS A 203 4.68 -21.50 30.72
N SER A 204 4.99 -20.42 31.44
CA SER A 204 5.65 -20.50 32.73
C SER A 204 4.89 -19.81 33.85
N THR A 205 4.86 -20.46 35.00
CA THR A 205 4.38 -19.89 36.27
C THR A 205 5.30 -18.75 36.73
N SER A 206 4.81 -17.86 37.59
CA SER A 206 5.60 -16.76 38.18
C SER A 206 6.91 -17.23 38.85
N ASP A 207 6.92 -18.47 39.35
CA ASP A 207 8.09 -19.09 40.00
C ASP A 207 9.09 -19.73 39.01
N GLY A 208 8.81 -19.70 37.70
CA GLY A 208 9.68 -20.20 36.63
C GLY A 208 9.83 -21.71 36.53
N LYS A 209 9.10 -22.49 37.35
CA LYS A 209 9.30 -23.94 37.52
C LYS A 209 8.59 -24.84 36.51
N GLU A 210 7.47 -24.39 35.93
CA GLU A 210 6.75 -25.17 34.92
C GLU A 210 6.99 -24.57 33.54
N LYS A 211 7.38 -25.39 32.55
CA LYS A 211 7.58 -24.96 31.17
C LYS A 211 6.87 -25.94 30.25
N THR A 212 5.58 -25.73 30.05
CA THR A 212 4.86 -26.46 29.00
C THR A 212 5.11 -25.77 27.68
N GLN A 213 5.79 -26.45 26.75
CA GLN A 213 6.04 -25.93 25.42
C GLN A 213 4.75 -25.92 24.60
N ILE A 214 4.43 -24.79 23.96
CA ILE A 214 3.30 -24.70 23.04
C ILE A 214 3.73 -25.29 21.70
N PRO A 215 3.00 -26.29 21.16
CA PRO A 215 3.36 -26.90 19.88
C PRO A 215 3.26 -25.89 18.73
N LEU A 216 4.23 -25.91 17.83
CA LEU A 216 4.33 -24.98 16.70
C LEU A 216 3.04 -24.88 15.85
N PRO A 217 2.34 -25.99 15.51
CA PRO A 217 1.09 -25.89 14.75
C PRO A 217 0.01 -25.06 15.44
N LYS A 218 -0.04 -25.07 16.78
CA LYS A 218 -1.01 -24.27 17.55
C LYS A 218 -0.70 -22.78 17.46
N ILE A 219 0.59 -22.42 17.52
CA ILE A 219 1.05 -21.03 17.34
C ILE A 219 0.73 -20.55 15.92
N LEU A 220 1.07 -21.33 14.90
CA LEU A 220 0.80 -21.01 13.50
C LEU A 220 -0.71 -20.87 13.24
N GLY A 221 -1.53 -21.74 13.81
CA GLY A 221 -2.98 -21.68 13.68
C GLY A 221 -3.59 -20.41 14.29
N ILE A 222 -3.13 -20.03 15.49
CA ILE A 222 -3.58 -18.79 16.15
C ILE A 222 -3.19 -17.55 15.34
N ARG A 223 -1.93 -17.49 14.86
CA ARG A 223 -1.47 -16.37 14.01
C ARG A 223 -2.20 -16.31 12.68
N PHE A 224 -2.44 -17.45 12.04
CA PHE A 224 -3.23 -17.50 10.82
C PHE A 224 -4.64 -16.92 11.04
N LEU A 225 -5.29 -17.30 12.15
CA LEU A 225 -6.62 -16.79 12.50
C LEU A 225 -6.59 -15.28 12.80
N GLU A 226 -5.55 -14.80 13.47
CA GLU A 226 -5.37 -13.37 13.74
C GLU A 226 -5.27 -12.56 12.44
N TYR A 227 -4.42 -12.98 11.49
CA TYR A 227 -4.32 -12.29 10.21
C TYR A 227 -5.57 -12.43 9.34
N LEU A 228 -6.30 -13.53 9.46
CA LEU A 228 -7.60 -13.70 8.80
C LEU A 228 -8.60 -12.66 9.31
N ILE A 229 -8.67 -12.47 10.62
CA ILE A 229 -9.52 -11.45 11.25
C ILE A 229 -9.07 -10.04 10.82
N LEU A 230 -7.77 -9.73 10.91
CA LEU A 230 -7.23 -8.42 10.52
C LEU A 230 -7.48 -8.11 9.04
N GLY A 231 -7.26 -9.08 8.15
CA GLY A 231 -7.56 -8.95 6.73
C GLY A 231 -9.05 -8.67 6.47
N GLY A 232 -9.93 -9.36 7.20
CA GLY A 232 -11.37 -9.12 7.17
C GLY A 232 -11.77 -7.72 7.65
N ILE A 233 -11.17 -7.24 8.75
CA ILE A 233 -11.40 -5.89 9.28
C ILE A 233 -10.97 -4.82 8.27
N LEU A 234 -9.75 -4.93 7.73
CA LEU A 234 -9.22 -3.99 6.73
C LEU A 234 -10.12 -3.91 5.50
N LEU A 235 -10.56 -5.07 5.00
CA LEU A 235 -11.44 -5.13 3.85
C LEU A 235 -12.82 -4.52 4.14
N THR A 236 -13.41 -4.85 5.30
CA THR A 236 -14.70 -4.31 5.73
C THR A 236 -14.65 -2.79 5.88
N PHE A 237 -13.59 -2.28 6.49
CA PHE A 237 -13.34 -0.84 6.62
C PHE A 237 -13.30 -0.15 5.25
N HIS A 238 -12.60 -0.70 4.27
CA HIS A 238 -12.54 -0.12 2.93
C HIS A 238 -13.86 -0.19 2.17
N LYS A 239 -14.56 -1.32 2.23
CA LYS A 239 -15.90 -1.45 1.64
C LYS A 239 -16.87 -0.42 2.24
N TRP A 240 -16.84 -0.26 3.57
CA TRP A 240 -17.68 0.72 4.25
C TRP A 240 -17.36 2.15 3.79
N ASN A 241 -16.09 2.51 3.68
CA ASN A 241 -15.68 3.83 3.20
C ASN A 241 -16.12 4.10 1.75
N ILE A 242 -16.05 3.10 0.86
CA ILE A 242 -16.54 3.22 -0.51
C ILE A 242 -18.05 3.44 -0.53
N LEU A 243 -18.82 2.65 0.24
CA LEU A 243 -20.27 2.80 0.34
C LEU A 243 -20.67 4.18 0.86
N ARG A 244 -20.00 4.69 1.90
CA ARG A 244 -20.26 6.04 2.43
C ARG A 244 -19.99 7.12 1.39
N ASN A 245 -18.89 7.01 0.63
CA ASN A 245 -18.55 8.00 -0.39
C ASN A 245 -19.56 7.99 -1.54
N ASN A 246 -20.04 6.81 -1.96
CA ASN A 246 -21.07 6.72 -2.99
C ASN A 246 -22.40 7.32 -2.53
N LYS A 247 -22.80 7.10 -1.27
CA LYS A 247 -24.03 7.69 -0.70
C LYS A 247 -24.00 9.23 -0.71
N ARG A 248 -22.85 9.84 -0.42
CA ARG A 248 -22.68 11.31 -0.47
C ARG A 248 -22.84 11.87 -1.87
N ILE A 249 -22.33 11.16 -2.88
CA ILE A 249 -22.46 11.56 -4.29
C ILE A 249 -23.93 11.53 -4.72
N VAL A 250 -24.67 10.47 -4.34
CA VAL A 250 -26.09 10.31 -4.69
C VAL A 250 -26.99 11.34 -3.99
N THR A 251 -26.66 11.73 -2.76
CA THR A 251 -27.48 12.65 -1.96
C THR A 251 -27.24 14.13 -2.27
N GLY A 252 -26.28 14.45 -3.15
CA GLY A 252 -25.97 15.85 -3.49
C GLY A 252 -25.47 16.68 -2.31
N GLU A 253 -25.01 16.03 -1.23
CA GLU A 253 -24.42 16.68 -0.07
C GLU A 253 -23.01 17.16 -0.45
N GLU A 254 -22.94 18.25 -1.21
CA GLU A 254 -21.68 18.95 -1.49
C GLU A 254 -21.07 19.40 -0.17
N ARG A 255 -19.81 19.01 0.07
CA ARG A 255 -19.05 19.49 1.22
C ARG A 255 -18.97 21.01 1.14
N LYS A 256 -19.76 21.70 1.95
CA LYS A 256 -19.50 23.09 2.32
C LYS A 256 -18.18 23.19 3.08
#